data_AF-A0A4Q5RLF0-F1
#
_entry.id   AF-A0A4Q5RLF0-F1
#
_cell.length_a   1.000
_cell.length_b   1.000
_cell.length_c   1.000
_cell.angle_alpha   90.00
_cell.angle_beta   90.00
_cell.angle_gamma   90.00
#
_symmetry.space_group_name_H-M   'P 1'
#
loop_
_entity.id
_entity.type
_entity.pdbx_description
1 polymer ?
#
loop_
_entity_poly.entity_id
_entity_poly.type
_entity_poly.pdbx_seq_one_letter_code
_entity_poly.pdbx_strand_id
1 'polypeptide(L)'
;LKIALAQHRTGKVGVMESAVVVITASPHRAEAYSANRYIIDRIKHESPIWKCEYFKDGSKEWGGNCNCQKITGDASKHVYEWTEEKK
;
A
#
# COMPACT_ATOMS: atom_id res chain seq x y z
N LEU A 1 17.66 -6.27 -8.33
CA LEU A 1 16.22 -6.58 -8.57
C LEU A 1 16.01 -7.15 -9.98
N LYS A 2 15.39 -8.33 -10.11
CA LYS A 2 15.09 -9.00 -11.40
C LYS A 2 13.61 -8.92 -11.80
N ILE A 3 12.70 -8.96 -10.84
CA ILE A 3 11.25 -8.87 -11.07
C ILE A 3 10.67 -7.84 -10.10
N ALA A 4 9.77 -6.99 -10.60
CA ALA A 4 8.89 -6.14 -9.83
C ALA A 4 7.54 -6.03 -10.54
N LEU A 5 6.49 -6.55 -9.91
CA LEU A 5 5.12 -6.51 -10.41
C LEU A 5 4.21 -6.06 -9.29
N ALA A 6 3.27 -5.16 -9.60
CA ALA A 6 2.18 -4.82 -8.71
C ALA A 6 0.86 -4.87 -9.48
N GLN A 7 -0.14 -5.52 -8.88
CA GLN A 7 -1.49 -5.59 -9.43
C GLN A 7 -2.46 -5.19 -8.32
N HIS A 8 -3.36 -4.27 -8.64
CA HIS A 8 -4.47 -3.89 -7.76
C HIS A 8 -5.79 -4.22 -8.44
N ARG A 9 -6.74 -4.78 -7.68
CA ARG A 9 -8.09 -5.07 -8.15
C ARG A 9 -9.00 -3.87 -7.95
N THR A 10 -9.96 -3.68 -8.85
CA THR A 10 -11.02 -2.68 -8.71
C THR A 10 -12.39 -3.37 -8.67
N GLY A 11 -13.43 -2.65 -8.25
CA GLY A 11 -14.77 -3.21 -8.08
C GLY A 11 -15.00 -3.84 -6.71
N LYS A 12 -15.92 -4.82 -6.65
CA LYS A 12 -16.30 -5.47 -5.39
C LYS A 12 -15.24 -6.48 -4.95
N VAL A 13 -14.86 -6.40 -3.69
CA VAL A 13 -13.87 -7.26 -3.04
C VAL A 13 -14.54 -7.90 -1.83
N GLY A 14 -14.59 -9.24 -1.81
CA GLY A 14 -15.11 -9.99 -0.68
C GLY A 14 -14.20 -9.88 0.55
N VAL A 15 -14.77 -10.11 1.74
CA VAL A 15 -13.98 -10.23 2.97
C VAL A 15 -13.00 -11.41 2.82
N MET A 16 -11.76 -11.23 3.27
CA MET A 16 -10.63 -12.16 3.12
C MET A 16 -10.05 -12.32 1.71
N GLU A 17 -10.54 -11.61 0.70
CA GLU A 17 -9.92 -11.67 -0.62
C GLU A 17 -8.78 -10.65 -0.79
N SER A 18 -7.80 -10.97 -1.64
CA SER A 18 -6.69 -10.07 -1.95
C SER A 18 -7.15 -8.88 -2.80
N ALA A 19 -6.87 -7.67 -2.35
CA ALA A 19 -7.14 -6.44 -3.12
C ALA A 19 -5.92 -5.98 -3.93
N VAL A 20 -4.71 -6.25 -3.42
CA VAL A 20 -3.44 -5.85 -4.02
C VAL A 20 -2.42 -6.97 -3.83
N VAL A 21 -1.57 -7.18 -4.83
CA VAL A 21 -0.45 -8.11 -4.78
C VAL A 21 0.79 -7.37 -5.30
N VAL A 22 1.91 -7.54 -4.59
CA VAL A 22 3.23 -7.05 -5.00
C VAL A 22 4.18 -8.23 -5.02
N ILE A 23 4.80 -8.50 -6.17
CA ILE A 23 5.73 -9.61 -6.38
C ILE A 23 7.09 -9.02 -6.74
N THR A 24 8.12 -9.42 -6.01
CA THR A 24 9.50 -9.03 -6.27
C THR A 24 10.40 -10.26 -6.27
N ALA A 25 11.41 -10.25 -7.14
CA ALA A 25 12.44 -11.28 -7.15
C ALA A 25 13.82 -10.66 -7.37
N SER A 26 14.82 -11.16 -6.67
CA SER A 26 16.22 -10.75 -6.82
C SER A 26 17.16 -11.92 -6.50
N PRO A 27 18.43 -11.93 -6.97
CA PRO A 27 19.39 -12.97 -6.61
C PRO A 27 19.60 -13.12 -5.10
N HIS A 28 19.53 -12.01 -4.38
CA HIS A 28 19.66 -11.99 -2.92
C HIS A 28 18.37 -11.47 -2.28
N ARG A 29 17.95 -12.14 -1.19
CA ARG A 29 16.67 -11.89 -0.52
C ARG A 29 16.50 -10.45 -0.01
N ALA A 30 17.58 -9.81 0.43
CA ALA A 30 17.54 -8.47 1.01
C ALA A 30 16.91 -7.45 0.05
N GLU A 31 17.35 -7.45 -1.21
CA GLU A 31 16.81 -6.57 -2.24
C GLU A 31 15.36 -6.87 -2.60
N ALA A 32 14.97 -8.15 -2.59
CA ALA A 32 13.59 -8.53 -2.90
C ALA A 32 12.62 -8.01 -1.84
N TYR A 33 12.97 -8.14 -0.55
CA TYR A 33 12.17 -7.63 0.54
C TYR A 33 12.12 -6.11 0.59
N SER A 34 13.27 -5.43 0.44
CA SER A 34 13.31 -3.96 0.46
C SER A 34 12.50 -3.37 -0.69
N ALA A 35 12.62 -3.92 -1.90
CA ALA A 35 11.83 -3.49 -3.04
C ALA A 35 10.33 -3.76 -2.86
N ASN A 36 9.95 -4.91 -2.30
CA ASN A 36 8.53 -5.25 -2.05
C ASN A 36 7.89 -4.20 -1.15
N ARG A 37 8.57 -3.92 -0.03
CA ARG A 37 8.12 -2.95 0.97
C ARG A 37 8.00 -1.56 0.38
N TYR A 38 9.04 -1.12 -0.34
CA TYR A 38 9.03 0.16 -1.02
C TYR A 38 7.82 0.31 -1.95
N ILE A 39 7.54 -0.68 -2.80
CA ILE A 39 6.45 -0.62 -3.77
C ILE A 39 5.09 -0.53 -3.07
N ILE A 40 4.81 -1.38 -2.07
CA ILE A 40 3.50 -1.35 -1.40
C ILE A 40 3.28 -0.03 -0.63
N ASP A 41 4.31 0.51 0.00
CA ASP A 41 4.22 1.79 0.72
C ASP A 41 3.90 2.94 -0.26
N ARG A 42 4.55 2.97 -1.43
CA ARG A 42 4.26 3.98 -2.46
C ARG A 42 2.87 3.82 -3.06
N ILE A 43 2.39 2.60 -3.32
CA ILE A 43 1.02 2.37 -3.79
C ILE A 43 0.00 2.90 -2.80
N LYS A 44 0.19 2.63 -1.50
CA LYS A 44 -0.75 3.09 -0.47
C LYS A 44 -0.69 4.59 -0.22
N HIS A 45 0.43 5.23 -0.51
CA HIS A 45 0.59 6.69 -0.35
C HIS A 45 0.10 7.48 -1.57
N GLU A 46 0.43 7.02 -2.78
CA GLU A 46 0.38 7.86 -3.99
C GLU A 46 -0.68 7.41 -5.00
N SER A 47 -1.10 6.15 -4.95
CA SER A 47 -2.01 5.64 -5.96
C SER A 47 -3.40 6.28 -5.79
N PRO A 48 -4.02 6.79 -6.86
CA PRO A 48 -5.37 7.36 -6.81
C PRO A 48 -6.42 6.24 -6.76
N ILE A 49 -6.42 5.47 -5.67
CA ILE A 49 -7.32 4.34 -5.42
C ILE A 49 -8.01 4.57 -4.07
N TRP A 50 -9.34 4.56 -4.07
CA TRP A 50 -10.15 4.72 -2.88
C TRP A 50 -10.92 3.43 -2.56
N LYS A 51 -11.05 3.14 -1.26
CA LYS A 51 -11.80 1.98 -0.77
C LYS A 51 -13.15 2.46 -0.23
N CYS A 52 -14.24 1.92 -0.75
CA CYS A 52 -15.56 2.07 -0.17
C CYS A 52 -15.92 0.79 0.61
N GLU A 53 -16.20 0.95 1.89
CA GLU A 53 -16.63 -0.13 2.78
C GLU A 53 -18.15 -0.20 2.81
N TYR A 54 -18.70 -1.40 2.65
CA TYR A 54 -20.13 -1.67 2.69
C TYR A 54 -20.42 -2.48 3.95
N PHE A 55 -21.28 -1.96 4.81
CA PHE A 55 -21.60 -2.56 6.11
C PHE A 55 -22.91 -3.35 6.05
N LYS A 56 -23.10 -4.23 7.05
CA LYS A 56 -24.26 -5.13 7.11
C LYS A 56 -25.59 -4.39 7.33
N ASP A 57 -25.54 -3.20 7.90
CA ASP A 57 -26.69 -2.31 8.11
C ASP A 57 -27.10 -1.54 6.84
N GLY A 58 -26.40 -1.76 5.72
CA GLY A 58 -26.63 -1.09 4.45
C GLY A 58 -25.93 0.26 4.32
N SER A 59 -25.25 0.73 5.36
CA SER A 59 -24.42 1.93 5.27
C SER A 59 -23.17 1.68 4.42
N LYS A 60 -22.61 2.77 3.87
CA LYS A 60 -21.35 2.74 3.14
C LYS A 60 -20.49 3.93 3.53
N GLU A 61 -19.19 3.70 3.64
CA GLU A 61 -18.23 4.75 3.96
C GLU A 61 -17.08 4.70 2.97
N TRP A 62 -16.62 5.86 2.53
CA TRP A 62 -15.38 5.96 1.76
C TRP A 62 -14.23 6.17 2.74
N GLY A 63 -13.28 5.24 2.73
CA GLY A 63 -12.04 5.41 3.46
C GLY A 63 -11.28 6.62 2.91
N GLY A 64 -10.66 7.38 3.82
CA GLY A 64 -9.72 8.42 3.44
C GLY A 64 -8.52 7.83 2.70
N ASN A 65 -7.88 8.65 1.85
CA ASN A 65 -6.58 8.30 1.31
C ASN A 65 -5.51 8.36 2.43
N CYS A 66 -4.26 8.06 2.11
CA CYS A 66 -3.15 8.18 3.04
C CYS A 66 -3.15 9.54 3.76
N ASN A 67 -3.34 9.50 5.08
CA ASN A 67 -3.47 10.70 5.92
C ASN A 67 -2.14 11.06 6.61
N CYS A 68 -1.03 10.49 6.14
CA CYS A 68 0.31 10.64 6.73
C CYS A 68 0.79 12.09 6.77
N GLN A 69 0.36 12.94 5.81
CA GLN A 69 0.66 14.36 5.79
C GLN A 69 0.32 15.07 7.10
N LYS A 70 -0.79 14.69 7.76
CA LYS A 70 -1.18 15.31 9.03
C LYS A 70 -0.19 15.04 10.17
N ILE A 71 0.60 13.98 10.04
CA ILE A 71 1.59 13.55 11.02
C ILE A 71 2.98 14.02 10.61
N THR A 72 3.35 13.90 9.33
CA THR A 72 4.67 14.29 8.82
C THR A 72 4.83 15.79 8.58
N GLY A 73 3.71 16.53 8.47
CA GLY A 73 3.70 17.93 8.04
C GLY A 73 4.03 18.13 6.56
N ASP A 74 4.28 17.06 5.81
CA ASP A 74 4.75 17.07 4.43
C ASP A 74 3.97 16.03 3.62
N ALA A 75 3.28 16.49 2.57
CA ALA A 75 2.47 15.64 1.69
C ALA A 75 3.28 14.58 0.95
N SER A 76 4.58 14.81 0.76
CA SER A 76 5.50 13.89 0.07
C SER A 76 6.04 12.78 0.97
N LYS A 77 5.92 12.92 2.30
CA LYS A 77 6.50 11.99 3.28
C LYS A 77 5.47 11.03 3.85
N HIS A 78 5.91 9.80 4.04
CA HIS A 78 5.10 8.74 4.64
C HIS A 78 5.62 8.38 6.03
N VAL A 79 4.74 8.24 7.04
CA VAL A 79 5.18 7.89 8.42
C VAL A 79 5.88 6.53 8.50
N TYR A 80 5.58 5.65 7.53
CA TYR A 80 6.15 4.32 7.41
C TYR A 80 7.41 4.29 6.52
N GLU A 81 7.96 5.45 6.13
CA GLU A 81 9.29 5.50 5.52
C GLU A 81 10.29 4.78 6.41
N TRP A 82 10.89 3.75 5.82
CA TRP A 82 11.87 2.91 6.45
C TRP A 82 13.22 3.61 6.37
N THR A 83 13.73 4.03 7.52
CA THR A 83 15.06 4.63 7.65
C THR A 83 16.00 3.63 8.33
N GLU A 84 17.31 3.74 8.07
CA GLU A 84 18.33 2.91 8.74
C GLU A 84 18.27 3.04 10.28
N GLU A 85 17.77 4.17 10.78
CA GLU A 85 17.53 4.48 12.19
C GLU A 85 16.35 3.71 12.80
N LYS A 86 15.43 3.18 11.98
CA LYS A 86 14.23 2.42 12.37
C LYS A 86 14.40 0.90 12.22
N LYS A 87 15.64 0.41 12.07
CA LYS A 87 15.98 -1.01 12.22
C LYS A 87 15.85 -1.46 13.67
#